data_AF-A0A832F6G6-F1
#
_entry.id   AF-A0A832F6G6-F1
#
_cell.length_a   1.000
_cell.length_b   1.000
_cell.length_c   1.000
_cell.angle_alpha   90.00
_cell.angle_beta   90.00
_cell.angle_gamma   90.00
#
_symmetry.space_group_name_H-M   'P 1'
#
loop_
_entity.id
_entity.type
_entity.pdbx_description
1 polymer ?
#
loop_
_entity_poly.entity_id
_entity_poly.type
_entity_poly.pdbx_seq_one_letter_code
_entity_poly.pdbx_strand_id
1 'polypeptide(L)' 'MTEQLRDYRCLTCNKLLFKGNLVDSIVEIKCKGCKQINIFANKDGKDDFRSTGSTPSGQAVPVQ' A
#
# COMPACT_ATOMS: atom_id res chain seq x y z
N MET A 1 -20.18 -14.03 11.80
CA MET A 1 -19.80 -12.79 11.10
C MET A 1 -18.30 -12.86 10.88
N THR A 2 -17.83 -13.00 9.65
CA THR A 2 -16.40 -13.07 9.33
C THR A 2 -15.91 -11.66 9.04
N GLU A 3 -15.14 -11.09 9.95
CA GLU A 3 -14.53 -9.78 9.78
C GLU A 3 -13.40 -9.86 8.74
N GLN A 4 -13.40 -8.96 7.74
CA GLN A 4 -12.37 -8.96 6.71
C GLN A 4 -11.09 -8.32 7.26
N LEU A 5 -10.03 -9.12 7.36
CA LEU A 5 -8.71 -8.65 7.81
C LEU A 5 -7.84 -8.31 6.59
N ARG A 6 -7.18 -7.14 6.62
CA ARG A 6 -6.24 -6.73 5.57
C ARG A 6 -4.87 -7.32 5.81
N ASP A 7 -4.21 -7.74 4.74
CA ASP A 7 -2.82 -8.20 4.77
C ASP A 7 -1.85 -7.01 4.75
N TYR A 8 -1.01 -6.89 5.78
CA TYR A 8 0.05 -5.89 5.84
C TYR A 8 1.40 -6.57 5.62
N ARG A 9 2.06 -6.19 4.53
CA ARG A 9 3.32 -6.80 4.06
C ARG A 9 4.43 -5.77 4.03
N CYS A 10 5.66 -6.24 4.22
CA CYS A 10 6.84 -5.38 4.13
C CYS A 10 6.99 -4.82 2.71
N LEU A 11 7.21 -3.50 2.61
CA LEU A 11 7.34 -2.78 1.34
C LEU A 11 8.59 -3.18 0.53
N THR A 12 9.61 -3.75 1.18
CA THR A 12 10.88 -4.13 0.54
C THR A 12 10.91 -5.60 0.13
N CYS A 13 10.60 -6.52 1.05
CA CYS A 13 10.75 -7.97 0.82
C CYS A 13 9.42 -8.70 0.66
N ASN A 14 8.30 -7.99 0.69
CA ASN A 14 6.94 -8.52 0.55
C ASN A 14 6.55 -9.61 1.58
N LYS A 15 7.35 -9.77 2.63
CA LYS A 15 7.08 -10.68 3.75
C LYS A 15 5.84 -10.20 4.50
N LEU A 16 4.92 -11.13 4.80
CA LEU A 16 3.77 -10.85 5.64
C LEU A 16 4.25 -10.46 7.05
N LEU A 17 3.79 -9.29 7.51
CA LEU A 17 4.08 -8.77 8.84
C LEU A 17 2.95 -9.13 9.79
N PHE A 18 1.70 -8.78 9.43
CA PHE A 18 0.51 -9.12 10.19
C PHE A 18 -0.75 -9.02 9.32
N LYS A 19 -1.88 -9.51 9.85
CA LYS A 19 -3.22 -9.29 9.30
C LYS A 19 -4.07 -8.59 10.35
N GLY A 20 -4.85 -7.59 9.95
CA GLY A 20 -5.63 -6.83 10.91
C GLY A 20 -6.57 -5.84 10.25
N ASN A 21 -7.45 -5.27 11.06
CA ASN A 21 -8.15 -4.03 10.72
C ASN A 21 -7.56 -2.92 11.59
N LEU A 22 -6.87 -1.95 10.97
CA LEU A 22 -6.38 -0.77 11.68
C LEU A 22 -7.52 0.24 11.72
N VAL A 23 -8.11 0.48 12.89
CA VAL A 23 -9.12 1.53 13.07
C VAL A 23 -8.43 2.73 13.71
N ASP A 24 -8.36 3.85 12.98
CA ASP A 24 -7.76 5.12 13.44
C ASP A 24 -6.40 4.97 14.17
N SER A 25 -5.52 4.14 13.63
CA SER A 25 -4.27 3.75 14.28
C SER A 25 -3.07 3.83 13.36
N ILE A 26 -1.91 4.13 13.94
CA ILE A 26 -0.60 4.08 13.27
C ILE A 26 0.21 2.94 13.89
N VAL A 27 0.74 2.07 13.04
CA VAL A 27 1.52 0.90 13.42
C VAL A 27 2.88 0.98 12.74
N GLU A 28 3.95 1.00 13.55
CA GLU A 28 5.33 0.88 13.07
C GLU A 28 5.86 -0.54 13.33
N ILE A 29 6.33 -1.22 12.29
CA ILE A 29 6.88 -2.57 12.38
C ILE A 29 8.20 -2.67 11.63
N LYS A 30 9.23 -3.12 12.35
CA LYS A 30 10.52 -3.53 11.79
C LYS A 30 10.42 -4.94 11.22
N CYS A 31 10.68 -5.08 9.92
CA CYS A 31 10.71 -6.38 9.26
C CYS A 31 11.94 -7.19 9.72
N LYS A 32 11.74 -8.38 10.27
CA LYS A 32 12.85 -9.27 10.68
C LYS A 32 13.72 -9.75 9.50
N GLY A 33 13.16 -9.82 8.28
CA GLY A 33 13.85 -10.30 7.09
C GLY A 33 14.83 -9.27 6.52
N CYS A 34 14.31 -8.14 6.02
CA CYS A 34 15.13 -7.09 5.41
C CYS A 34 15.57 -5.98 6.38
N LYS A 35 15.17 -6.03 7.66
CA LYS A 35 15.43 -5.01 8.69
C LYS A 35 14.82 -3.62 8.42
N GLN A 36 14.07 -3.46 7.33
CA GLN A 36 13.36 -2.22 7.00
C GLN A 36 12.23 -1.94 8.00
N ILE A 37 12.09 -0.67 8.38
CA ILE A 37 10.97 -0.16 9.19
C ILE A 37 9.81 0.19 8.25
N ASN A 38 8.61 -0.29 8.57
CA ASN A 38 7.38 -0.05 7.80
C ASN A 38 6.37 0.63 8.71
N ILE A 39 5.72 1.69 8.22
CA ILE A 39 4.71 2.44 8.95
C ILE A 39 3.39 2.29 8.20
N PHE A 40 2.36 1.78 8.87
CA PHE A 40 1.01 1.65 8.35
C PHE A 40 0.09 2.56 9.15
N ALA A 41 -0.66 3.41 8.48
CA ALA A 41 -1.66 4.26 9.10
C ALA A 41 -2.99 4.05 8.37
N ASN A 42 -4.07 3.83 9.11
CA ASN A 42 -5.40 4.01 8.54
C ASN A 42 -5.91 5.39 8.98
N LYS A 43 -6.19 6.26 8.00
CA LYS A 43 -6.95 7.47 8.22
C LYS A 43 -8.34 7.16 7.73
N ASP A 44 -9.23 6.78 8.64
CA ASP A 44 -10.64 6.58 8.32
C ASP A 44 -11.21 7.89 7.75
N GLY A 45 -11.35 7.93 6.43
CA GLY A 45 -11.79 9.10 5.69
C GLY A 45 -11.35 9.12 4.23
N LYS A 46 -11.84 8.16 3.43
CA LYS A 46 -11.63 7.96 1.98
C LYS A 46 -10.24 7.44 1.59
N ASP A 47 -10.10 6.11 1.53
CA ASP A 47 -9.15 5.50 0.62
C ASP A 47 -9.72 5.47 -0.81
N ASP A 48 -9.68 6.62 -1.49
CA ASP A 48 -9.68 6.61 -2.96
C ASP A 48 -8.28 6.14 -3.36
N PHE A 49 -8.09 4.81 -3.39
CA PHE A 49 -6.93 4.18 -4.00
C PHE A 49 -6.99 4.46 -5.51
N ARG A 50 -6.63 5.69 -5.91
CA ARG A 50 -6.40 6.03 -7.29
C ARG A 50 -5.13 5.30 -7.73
N SER A 51 -5.33 4.09 -8.22
CA SER A 51 -4.43 3.50 -9.20
C SER A 51 -4.36 4.47 -10.38
N THR A 52 -3.38 5.36 -10.44
CA THR A 52 -2.97 5.93 -11.72
C THR A 52 -2.14 4.87 -12.44
N GLY A 53 -2.79 3.76 -12.78
CA GLY A 53 -2.40 2.87 -13.85
C GLY A 53 -3.25 3.24 -15.06
N SER A 54 -2.78 4.19 -15.86
CA SER A 54 -3.30 4.43 -17.20
C SER A 54 -2.18 5.09 -18.01
N THR A 55 -1.32 4.28 -18.59
CA THR A 55 -0.64 4.65 -19.83
C THR A 55 -1.69 4.66 -20.94
N PRO A 56 -1.86 5.76 -21.68
CA PRO A 56 -2.24 5.65 -23.08
C PRO A 56 -1.03 5.97 -23.96
N SER A 57 -0.59 4.96 -24.68
CA SER A 57 0.19 5.07 -25.90
C SER A 57 -0.48 6.07 -26.84
N GLY A 58 0.22 7.12 -27.30
CA GLY A 58 -0.40 8.15 -28.14
C GLY A 58 0.60 9.05 -28.86
N GLN A 59 1.02 8.58 -30.04
CA GLN A 59 1.30 9.30 -31.29
C GLN A 59 2.27 10.50 -31.36
N ALA A 60 3.22 10.35 -32.30
CA ALA A 60 4.13 11.35 -32.83
C ALA A 60 3.41 12.50 -33.55
N VAL A 61 3.95 13.71 -33.45
CA VAL A 61 3.76 14.77 -34.47
C VAL A 61 5.11 15.47 -34.75
N PRO A 62 5.50 15.69 -36.01
CA PRO A 62 6.68 16.49 -36.35
C PRO A 62 6.37 17.99 -36.25
N VAL A 63 7.31 18.76 -35.70
CA VAL A 63 7.33 20.23 -35.80
C VAL A 63 8.09 20.62 -37.06
N GLN A 64 7.49 21.54 -37.82
CA GLN A 64 8.00 22.11 -39.07
C GLN A 64 9.17 23.06 -38.84
#